data_AF-A0A822FQP2-F1
#
_entry.id   AF-A0A822FQP2-F1
#
_cell.length_a   1.000
_cell.length_b   1.000
_cell.length_c   1.000
_cell.angle_alpha   90.00
_cell.angle_beta   90.00
_cell.angle_gamma   90.00
#
_symmetry.space_group_name_H-M   'P 1'
#
loop_
_entity.id
_entity.type
_entity.pdbx_description
1 polymer ?
#
loop_
_entity_poly.entity_id
_entity_poly.type
_entity_poly.pdbx_seq_one_letter_code
_entity_poly.pdbx_strand_id
1 'polypeptide(L)'
;NLALIRRLDEQPLVWILLEIIATDTNAFQLCLPLIRCVLSALIVQWENFRGEDRAKTYLKQITLSTNLIILLKKARYLPSPLNEIYELFPFITAYDCFILLLDIWNYLKQNQQILTTKPQQQQQNIMRDSLYYDPIRFVIQKNIADVGHIAEHFLHLQLQTTVSIT
;
A
#
# COMPACT_ATOMS: atom_id res chain seq x y z
N ASN A 1 -3.60 13.66 -11.29
CA ASN A 1 -4.17 14.94 -10.77
C ASN A 1 -3.25 15.50 -9.68
N LEU A 2 -2.20 16.24 -10.08
CA LEU A 2 -1.14 16.73 -9.16
C LEU A 2 -1.64 17.87 -8.25
N ALA A 3 -2.67 18.60 -8.67
CA ALA A 3 -3.27 19.67 -7.88
C ALA A 3 -3.96 19.15 -6.60
N LEU A 4 -4.53 17.93 -6.65
CA LEU A 4 -5.15 17.31 -5.48
C LEU A 4 -4.13 16.99 -4.37
N ILE A 5 -2.98 16.40 -4.71
CA ILE A 5 -1.93 16.14 -3.70
C ILE A 5 -1.46 17.45 -3.07
N ARG A 6 -1.23 18.48 -3.89
CA ARG A 6 -0.83 19.81 -3.37
C ARG A 6 -1.85 20.39 -2.40
N ARG A 7 -3.15 20.29 -2.73
CA ARG A 7 -4.22 20.76 -1.83
C ARG A 7 -4.37 19.91 -0.58
N LEU A 8 -4.17 18.59 -0.66
CA LEU A 8 -4.14 17.72 0.51
C LEU A 8 -2.95 18.05 1.42
N ASP A 9 -1.79 18.36 0.84
CA ASP A 9 -0.61 18.80 1.59
C ASP A 9 -0.85 20.16 2.29
N GLU A 10 -1.57 21.07 1.64
CA GLU A 10 -1.93 22.39 2.18
C GLU A 10 -2.96 22.30 3.33
N GLN A 11 -3.66 21.17 3.45
CA GLN A 11 -4.76 21.01 4.41
C GLN A 11 -4.60 19.72 5.25
N PRO A 12 -3.77 19.73 6.31
CA PRO A 12 -3.50 18.55 7.15
C PRO A 12 -4.77 17.97 7.81
N LEU A 13 -5.81 18.80 8.00
CA LEU A 13 -7.11 18.37 8.51
C LEU A 13 -7.78 17.29 7.65
N VAL A 14 -7.52 17.27 6.33
CA VAL A 14 -8.11 16.27 5.43
C VAL A 14 -7.60 14.87 5.78
N TRP A 15 -6.31 14.73 6.09
CA TRP A 15 -5.74 13.45 6.53
C TRP A 15 -6.34 12.97 7.85
N ILE A 16 -6.50 13.86 8.82
CA ILE A 16 -7.13 13.54 10.11
C ILE A 16 -8.57 13.08 9.92
N LEU A 17 -9.35 13.77 9.09
CA LEU A 17 -10.72 13.38 8.80
C LEU A 17 -10.79 12.01 8.11
N LEU A 18 -9.91 11.76 7.13
CA LEU A 18 -9.81 10.47 6.47
C LEU A 18 -9.45 9.35 7.45
N GLU A 19 -8.53 9.60 8.40
CA GLU A 19 -8.17 8.65 9.44
C GLU A 19 -9.34 8.31 10.37
N ILE A 20 -10.19 9.29 10.69
CA ILE A 20 -11.42 9.06 11.47
C ILE A 20 -12.39 8.24 10.64
N ILE A 21 -12.63 8.60 9.38
CA ILE A 21 -13.55 7.88 8.49
C ILE A 21 -13.08 6.42 8.28
N ALA A 22 -11.77 6.19 8.21
CA ALA A 22 -11.19 4.85 8.02
C ALA A 22 -11.48 3.86 9.16
N THR A 23 -12.05 4.28 10.30
CA THR A 23 -12.51 3.34 11.33
C THR A 23 -13.75 2.56 10.88
N ASP A 24 -14.54 3.11 9.96
CA ASP A 24 -15.69 2.44 9.37
C ASP A 24 -15.45 2.23 7.87
N THR A 25 -15.29 0.96 7.49
CA THR A 25 -15.06 0.54 6.09
C THR A 25 -16.15 1.04 5.14
N ASN A 26 -17.41 1.09 5.58
CA ASN A 26 -18.53 1.56 4.74
C ASN A 26 -18.47 3.07 4.53
N ALA A 27 -18.14 3.84 5.58
CA ALA A 27 -17.94 5.28 5.46
C ALA A 27 -16.73 5.58 4.56
N PHE A 28 -15.65 4.81 4.71
CA PHE A 28 -14.43 4.95 3.91
C PHE A 28 -14.64 4.70 2.42
N GLN A 29 -15.56 3.82 2.05
CA GLN A 29 -15.91 3.56 0.66
C GLN A 29 -16.34 4.84 -0.09
N LEU A 30 -17.01 5.77 0.59
CA LEU A 30 -17.42 7.05 0.01
C LEU A 30 -16.21 7.93 -0.33
N CYS A 31 -15.11 7.77 0.39
CA CYS A 31 -13.86 8.47 0.16
C CYS A 31 -12.93 7.74 -0.81
N LEU A 32 -13.23 6.49 -1.19
CA LEU A 32 -12.35 5.67 -2.06
C LEU A 32 -11.99 6.33 -3.40
N PRO A 33 -12.88 7.08 -4.10
CA PRO A 33 -12.50 7.83 -5.29
C PRO A 33 -11.40 8.87 -5.03
N LEU A 34 -11.44 9.56 -3.88
CA LEU A 34 -10.42 10.50 -3.47
C LEU A 34 -9.10 9.77 -3.20
N ILE A 35 -9.15 8.66 -2.47
CA ILE A 35 -7.98 7.81 -2.17
C ILE A 35 -7.32 7.31 -3.46
N ARG A 36 -8.11 6.87 -4.44
CA ARG A 36 -7.60 6.48 -5.76
C ARG A 36 -6.96 7.66 -6.50
N CYS A 37 -7.54 8.85 -6.45
CA CYS A 37 -6.91 10.04 -7.05
C CYS A 37 -5.54 10.33 -6.43
N VAL A 38 -5.39 10.21 -5.11
CA VAL A 38 -4.12 10.38 -4.40
C VAL A 38 -3.13 9.30 -4.80
N LEU A 39 -3.54 8.02 -4.77
CA LEU A 39 -2.70 6.89 -5.18
C LEU A 39 -2.18 7.04 -6.61
N SER A 40 -3.07 7.36 -7.56
CA SER A 40 -2.69 7.60 -8.95
C SER A 40 -1.68 8.74 -9.10
N ALA A 41 -1.86 9.83 -8.35
CA ALA A 41 -0.94 10.95 -8.40
C ALA A 41 0.42 10.61 -7.76
N LEU A 42 0.47 9.80 -6.70
CA LEU A 42 1.72 9.28 -6.14
C LEU A 42 2.43 8.34 -7.12
N ILE A 43 1.70 7.43 -7.78
CA ILE A 43 2.25 6.55 -8.82
C ILE A 43 2.94 7.38 -9.90
N VAL A 44 2.30 8.43 -10.41
CA VAL A 44 2.90 9.32 -11.41
C VAL A 44 4.13 10.06 -10.84
N GLN A 45 4.13 10.47 -9.58
CA GLN A 45 5.29 11.11 -8.97
C GLN A 45 6.48 10.15 -8.87
N TRP A 46 6.27 8.95 -8.32
CA TRP A 46 7.30 7.92 -8.22
C TRP A 46 7.79 7.46 -9.59
N GLU A 47 6.90 7.38 -10.57
CA GLU A 47 7.26 7.11 -11.96
C GLU A 47 8.17 8.19 -12.54
N ASN A 48 8.03 9.46 -12.16
CA ASN A 48 8.88 10.53 -12.66
C ASN A 48 10.26 10.57 -12.00
N PHE A 49 10.43 9.95 -10.83
CA PHE A 49 11.71 9.81 -10.16
C PHE A 49 12.55 8.64 -10.72
N ARG A 50 12.50 8.40 -12.04
CA ARG A 50 13.24 7.29 -12.69
C ARG A 50 14.75 7.48 -12.50
N GLY A 51 15.25 6.88 -11.44
CA GLY A 51 16.66 6.86 -11.06
C GLY A 51 16.91 5.75 -10.05
N GLU A 52 18.18 5.43 -9.83
CA GLU A 52 18.60 4.48 -8.78
C GLU A 52 18.62 5.11 -7.39
N ASP A 53 18.19 6.37 -7.28
CA ASP A 53 18.07 7.08 -6.02
C ASP A 53 17.17 6.30 -5.06
N ARG A 54 17.68 6.16 -3.83
CA ARG A 54 16.92 5.58 -2.73
C ARG A 54 15.69 6.45 -2.49
N ALA A 55 14.54 5.81 -2.27
CA ALA A 55 13.30 6.52 -2.02
C ALA A 55 13.38 7.46 -0.81
N LYS A 56 14.26 7.19 0.16
CA LYS A 56 14.55 8.06 1.31
C LYS A 56 14.98 9.48 0.96
N THR A 57 15.50 9.70 -0.26
CA THR A 57 15.81 11.03 -0.78
C THR A 57 14.56 11.89 -0.97
N TYR A 58 13.40 11.26 -1.18
CA TYR A 58 12.10 11.91 -1.43
C TYR A 58 11.18 11.78 -0.20
N LEU A 59 11.60 12.38 0.93
CA LEU A 59 10.93 12.25 2.23
C LEU A 59 9.44 12.59 2.21
N LYS A 60 9.06 13.62 1.45
CA LYS A 60 7.65 14.03 1.33
C LYS A 60 6.80 12.92 0.70
N GLN A 61 7.27 12.34 -0.39
CA GLN A 61 6.56 11.29 -1.10
C GLN A 61 6.54 9.98 -0.33
N ILE A 62 7.61 9.63 0.40
CA ILE A 62 7.56 8.51 1.35
C ILE A 62 6.48 8.73 2.39
N THR A 63 6.44 9.91 3.01
CA THR A 63 5.48 10.20 4.08
C THR A 63 4.04 10.08 3.56
N LEU A 64 3.76 10.63 2.39
CA LEU A 64 2.43 10.54 1.76
C LEU A 64 2.06 9.12 1.37
N SER A 65 2.99 8.37 0.75
CA SER A 65 2.77 6.97 0.40
C SER A 65 2.57 6.10 1.64
N THR A 66 3.31 6.36 2.71
CA THR A 66 3.18 5.65 4.00
C THR A 66 1.82 5.91 4.64
N ASN A 67 1.43 7.18 4.77
CA ASN A 67 0.14 7.57 5.33
C ASN A 67 -1.03 6.97 4.54
N LEU A 68 -0.92 6.95 3.21
CA LEU A 68 -1.93 6.33 2.34
C LEU A 68 -2.08 4.83 2.60
N ILE A 69 -0.97 4.10 2.75
CA ILE A 69 -1.02 2.64 3.01
C ILE A 69 -1.54 2.36 4.41
N ILE A 70 -1.09 3.12 5.42
CA ILE A 70 -1.62 3.01 6.80
C ILE A 70 -3.13 3.25 6.82
N LEU A 71 -3.60 4.25 6.08
CA LEU A 71 -5.02 4.56 5.97
C LEU A 71 -5.80 3.40 5.32
N LEU A 72 -5.30 2.84 4.22
CA LEU A 72 -5.89 1.67 3.55
C LEU A 72 -5.86 0.42 4.44
N LYS A 73 -4.78 0.20 5.20
CA LYS A 73 -4.64 -0.86 6.21
C LYS A 73 -5.72 -0.70 7.29
N LYS A 74 -5.87 0.50 7.84
CA LYS A 74 -6.86 0.82 8.88
C LYS A 74 -8.29 0.56 8.40
N ALA A 75 -8.58 0.93 7.15
CA ALA A 75 -9.88 0.68 6.54
C ALA A 75 -10.13 -0.81 6.17
N ARG A 76 -9.13 -1.68 6.34
CA ARG A 76 -9.12 -3.11 5.93
C ARG A 76 -9.25 -3.30 4.42
N TYR A 77 -8.67 -2.38 3.66
CA TYR A 77 -8.65 -2.41 2.20
C TYR A 77 -7.45 -3.13 1.60
N LEU A 78 -6.41 -3.44 2.40
CA LEU A 78 -5.23 -4.17 1.94
C LEU A 78 -5.03 -5.45 2.74
N PRO A 79 -4.75 -6.57 2.06
CA PRO A 79 -4.40 -7.82 2.71
C PRO A 79 -2.94 -7.79 3.16
N SER A 80 -2.57 -8.73 4.03
CA SER A 80 -1.16 -9.01 4.26
C SER A 80 -0.55 -9.73 3.04
N PRO A 81 0.65 -9.36 2.57
CA PRO A 81 1.60 -8.42 3.17
C PRO A 81 1.56 -7.02 2.56
N LEU A 82 0.66 -6.75 1.61
CA LEU A 82 0.49 -5.44 0.96
C LEU A 82 0.25 -4.30 1.97
N ASN A 83 -0.39 -4.61 3.09
CA ASN A 83 -0.65 -3.65 4.14
C ASN A 83 0.61 -3.24 4.95
N GLU A 84 1.74 -3.96 4.84
CA GLU A 84 3.00 -3.66 5.55
C GLU A 84 4.12 -3.12 4.64
N ILE A 85 3.91 -3.06 3.32
CA ILE A 85 5.00 -2.72 2.36
C ILE A 85 5.59 -1.31 2.55
N TYR A 86 4.88 -0.43 3.26
CA TYR A 86 5.38 0.91 3.59
C TYR A 86 6.67 0.85 4.41
N GLU A 87 6.92 -0.22 5.16
CA GLU A 87 8.14 -0.43 5.94
C GLU A 87 9.38 -0.60 5.04
N LEU A 88 9.19 -1.00 3.77
CA LEU A 88 10.28 -1.18 2.81
C LEU A 88 10.71 0.15 2.17
N PHE A 89 9.84 1.16 2.15
CA PHE A 89 10.09 2.42 1.44
C PHE A 89 11.40 3.14 1.79
N PRO A 90 11.87 3.18 3.05
CA PRO A 90 13.15 3.82 3.38
C PRO A 90 14.37 3.12 2.75
N PHE A 91 14.23 1.85 2.38
CA PHE A 91 15.32 0.98 1.98
C PHE A 91 15.35 0.66 0.49
N ILE A 92 14.28 0.97 -0.25
CA ILE A 92 14.18 0.58 -1.67
C ILE A 92 14.40 1.78 -2.60
N THR A 93 14.53 1.52 -3.89
CA THR A 93 14.65 2.59 -4.90
C THR A 93 13.31 3.26 -5.16
N ALA A 94 13.34 4.49 -5.69
CA ALA A 94 12.12 5.18 -6.12
C ALA A 94 11.31 4.37 -7.14
N TYR A 95 11.99 3.63 -8.01
CA TYR A 95 11.35 2.74 -8.98
C TYR A 95 10.66 1.53 -8.32
N ASP A 96 11.29 0.92 -7.32
CA ASP A 96 10.68 -0.18 -6.57
C ASP A 96 9.43 0.33 -5.80
N CYS A 97 9.45 1.55 -5.25
CA CYS A 97 8.26 2.19 -4.68
C CYS A 97 7.13 2.35 -5.72
N PHE A 98 7.45 2.75 -6.94
CA PHE A 98 6.49 2.86 -8.03
C PHE A 98 5.81 1.52 -8.32
N ILE A 99 6.59 0.43 -8.44
CA ILE A 99 6.04 -0.92 -8.68
C ILE A 99 5.09 -1.33 -7.56
N LEU A 100 5.51 -1.17 -6.30
CA LEU A 100 4.70 -1.56 -5.14
C LEU A 100 3.38 -0.78 -5.05
N LEU A 101 3.39 0.53 -5.36
CA LEU A 101 2.16 1.33 -5.40
C LEU A 101 1.26 0.94 -6.59
N LEU A 102 1.84 0.54 -7.71
CA LEU A 102 1.09 0.03 -8.86
C LEU A 102 0.40 -1.30 -8.53
N ASP A 103 1.04 -2.17 -7.77
CA ASP A 103 0.44 -3.41 -7.27
C ASP A 103 -0.76 -3.13 -6.36
N ILE A 104 -0.64 -2.18 -5.43
CA ILE A 104 -1.77 -1.70 -4.61
C ILE A 104 -2.91 -1.18 -5.50
N TRP A 105 -2.60 -0.39 -6.52
CA TRP A 105 -3.61 0.14 -7.44
C TRP A 105 -4.36 -0.98 -8.16
N ASN A 106 -3.62 -1.95 -8.69
CA ASN A 106 -4.18 -3.10 -9.37
C ASN A 106 -5.05 -3.95 -8.42
N TYR A 107 -4.57 -4.17 -7.19
CA TYR A 107 -5.33 -4.85 -6.15
C TYR A 107 -6.67 -4.15 -5.87
N LEU A 108 -6.65 -2.84 -5.63
CA LEU A 108 -7.86 -2.06 -5.33
C LEU A 108 -8.84 -2.02 -6.52
N LYS A 109 -8.33 -2.08 -7.76
CA LYS A 109 -9.15 -2.10 -8.97
C LYS A 109 -9.84 -3.47 -9.14
N GLN A 110 -9.09 -4.56 -8.98
CA GLN A 110 -9.59 -5.93 -9.15
C GLN A 110 -10.58 -6.33 -8.04
N ASN A 111 -10.34 -5.87 -6.81
CA ASN A 111 -11.11 -6.29 -5.64
C ASN A 111 -12.19 -5.30 -5.21
N GLN A 112 -12.51 -4.29 -6.04
CA GLN A 112 -13.44 -3.21 -5.68
C GLN A 112 -14.80 -3.72 -5.17
N GLN A 113 -15.37 -4.76 -5.79
CA GLN A 113 -16.69 -5.28 -5.38
C GLN A 113 -16.61 -5.96 -4.01
N ILE A 114 -15.52 -6.70 -3.76
CA ILE A 114 -15.35 -7.48 -2.53
C ILE A 114 -15.08 -6.59 -1.32
N LEU A 115 -14.37 -5.47 -1.54
CA LEU A 115 -14.14 -4.43 -0.54
C LEU A 115 -15.42 -3.74 -0.04
N THR A 116 -16.54 -3.91 -0.74
CA THR A 116 -17.85 -3.32 -0.41
C THR A 116 -18.86 -4.34 0.11
N THR A 117 -18.47 -5.61 0.21
CA THR A 117 -19.33 -6.71 0.67
C THR A 117 -19.08 -7.08 2.13
N LYS A 118 -20.10 -7.65 2.79
CA LYS A 118 -20.10 -8.02 4.23
C LYS A 118 -18.89 -8.91 4.61
N PRO A 119 -18.45 -8.88 5.89
CA PRO A 119 -17.23 -9.54 6.38
C PRO A 119 -17.12 -11.06 6.10
N GLN A 120 -18.24 -11.75 5.85
CA GLN A 120 -18.25 -13.20 5.56
C GLN A 120 -17.55 -13.59 4.24
N GLN A 121 -17.34 -12.66 3.31
CA GLN A 121 -16.61 -12.95 2.04
C GLN A 121 -15.10 -12.69 2.13
N GLN A 122 -14.58 -12.14 3.24
CA GLN A 122 -13.15 -11.83 3.39
C GLN A 122 -12.27 -13.09 3.53
N GLN A 123 -12.81 -14.21 4.01
CA GLN A 123 -12.04 -15.46 4.20
C GLN A 123 -11.69 -16.19 2.90
N GLN A 124 -12.51 -16.06 1.84
CA GLN A 124 -12.22 -16.68 0.53
C GLN A 124 -11.12 -15.94 -0.26
N ASN A 125 -10.72 -14.75 0.16
CA ASN A 125 -9.76 -13.90 -0.56
C ASN A 125 -8.29 -14.22 -0.31
N ILE A 126 -7.95 -14.89 0.79
CA ILE A 126 -6.57 -15.20 1.18
C ILE A 126 -5.82 -15.96 0.06
N MET A 127 -6.54 -16.74 -0.75
CA MET A 127 -5.96 -17.48 -1.89
C MET A 127 -5.57 -16.60 -3.10
N ARG A 128 -6.24 -15.46 -3.34
CA ARG A 128 -5.91 -14.56 -4.47
C ARG A 128 -4.76 -13.61 -4.14
N ASP A 129 -4.49 -13.41 -2.86
CA ASP A 129 -3.46 -12.51 -2.36
C ASP A 129 -2.03 -13.04 -2.60
N SER A 130 -1.89 -14.33 -2.93
CA SER A 130 -0.60 -14.97 -3.27
C SER A 130 0.11 -14.30 -4.45
N LEU A 131 -0.61 -13.69 -5.39
CA LEU A 131 -0.01 -13.05 -6.59
C LEU A 131 0.83 -11.82 -6.25
N TYR A 132 0.57 -11.20 -5.09
CA TYR A 132 1.25 -9.98 -4.67
C TYR A 132 2.50 -10.26 -3.84
N TYR A 133 2.78 -11.53 -3.51
CA TYR A 133 3.99 -11.92 -2.78
C TYR A 133 5.24 -11.87 -3.65
N ASP A 134 5.15 -12.22 -4.94
CA ASP A 134 6.32 -12.33 -5.80
C ASP A 134 7.05 -10.98 -6.00
N PRO A 135 6.36 -9.85 -6.28
CA PRO A 135 7.02 -8.54 -6.35
C PRO A 135 7.64 -8.11 -5.02
N ILE A 136 6.94 -8.33 -3.90
CA ILE A 136 7.43 -7.98 -2.56
C ILE A 136 8.68 -8.80 -2.22
N ARG A 137 8.65 -10.11 -2.47
CA ARG A 137 9.78 -11.01 -2.27
C ARG A 137 10.97 -10.61 -3.13
N PHE A 138 10.73 -10.26 -4.39
CA PHE A 138 11.78 -9.79 -5.28
C PHE A 138 12.45 -8.51 -4.75
N VAL A 139 11.66 -7.52 -4.33
CA VAL A 139 12.17 -6.27 -3.76
C VAL A 139 12.98 -6.53 -2.47
N ILE A 140 12.51 -7.42 -1.60
CA ILE A 140 13.23 -7.82 -0.38
C ILE A 140 14.56 -8.50 -0.73
N GLN A 141 14.54 -9.48 -1.64
CA GLN A 141 15.75 -10.20 -2.04
C GLN A 141 16.78 -9.28 -2.70
N LYS A 142 16.33 -8.37 -3.56
CA LYS A 142 17.17 -7.36 -4.21
C LYS A 142 17.85 -6.43 -3.20
N ASN A 143 17.22 -6.18 -2.05
CA ASN A 143 17.70 -5.26 -1.01
C ASN A 143 18.08 -5.97 0.29
N ILE A 144 18.39 -7.27 0.27
CA ILE A 144 18.51 -8.11 1.47
C ILE A 144 19.57 -7.63 2.46
N ALA A 145 20.62 -6.95 1.97
CA ALA A 145 21.66 -6.36 2.80
C ALA A 145 21.13 -5.28 3.74
N ASP A 146 20.09 -4.54 3.33
CA ASP A 146 19.50 -3.45 4.10
C ASP A 146 18.20 -3.88 4.80
N VAL A 147 17.38 -4.72 4.16
CA VAL A 147 16.06 -5.13 4.68
C VAL A 147 16.02 -6.53 5.32
N GLY A 148 17.18 -7.17 5.53
CA GLY A 148 17.24 -8.52 6.09
C GLY A 148 16.55 -8.67 7.45
N HIS A 149 16.60 -7.63 8.28
CA HIS A 149 15.89 -7.58 9.57
C HIS A 149 14.36 -7.52 9.44
N ILE A 150 13.85 -6.99 8.33
CA ILE A 150 12.42 -6.92 8.00
C ILE A 150 11.97 -8.20 7.26
N ALA A 151 12.88 -8.86 6.53
CA ALA A 151 12.59 -10.05 5.76
C ALA A 151 11.99 -11.18 6.61
N GLU A 152 12.44 -11.34 7.87
CA GLU A 152 11.89 -12.32 8.81
C GLU A 152 10.40 -12.08 9.10
N HIS A 153 9.99 -10.81 9.26
CA HIS A 153 8.59 -10.44 9.46
C HIS A 153 7.73 -10.85 8.26
N PHE A 154 8.16 -10.53 7.03
CA PHE A 154 7.44 -10.88 5.81
C PHE A 154 7.42 -12.39 5.52
N LEU A 155 8.49 -13.12 5.86
CA LEU A 155 8.52 -14.58 5.79
C LEU A 155 7.50 -15.19 6.75
N HIS A 156 7.36 -14.64 7.95
CA HIS A 156 6.37 -15.10 8.93
C HIS A 156 4.93 -14.86 8.47
N LEU A 157 4.66 -13.73 7.79
CA LEU A 157 3.36 -13.44 7.16
C LEU A 157 3.04 -14.44 6.02
N GLN A 158 4.05 -14.85 5.25
CA GLN A 158 3.92 -15.87 4.22
C GLN A 158 3.64 -17.27 4.80
N LEU A 159 4.25 -17.62 5.94
CA LEU A 159 4.00 -18.91 6.58
C LEU A 159 2.59 -19.00 7.18
N GLN A 160 2.08 -17.93 7.80
CA GLN A 160 0.72 -17.89 8.36
C GLN A 160 -0.38 -18.06 7.29
N THR A 161 -0.15 -17.52 6.09
CA THR A 161 -1.05 -17.74 4.96
C THR A 161 -1.01 -19.18 4.46
N THR A 162 0.13 -19.88 4.52
CA THR A 162 0.22 -21.31 4.13
C THR A 162 -0.38 -22.30 5.13
N VAL A 163 -0.27 -22.03 6.45
CA VAL A 163 -0.80 -22.92 7.51
C VAL A 163 -2.33 -22.89 7.57
N SER A 164 -2.96 -21.80 7.11
CA SER A 164 -4.42 -21.71 7.01
C SER A 164 -5.03 -22.57 5.87
N ILE A 165 -4.19 -23.33 5.15
CA ILE A 165 -4.56 -24.15 3.97
C ILE A 165 -4.51 -25.67 4.28
N THR A 166 -4.06 -26.06 5.48
CA THR A 166 -4.05 -27.46 5.96
C THR A 166 -5.02 -27.65 7.11
#